data_AF-A0AAF0HT38-F1
#
_entry.id   AF-A0AAF0HT38-F1
#
_cell.length_a   1.000
_cell.length_b   1.000
_cell.length_c   1.000
_cell.angle_alpha   90.00
_cell.angle_beta   90.00
_cell.angle_gamma   90.00
#
_symmetry.space_group_name_H-M   'P 1'
#
loop_
_entity.id
_entity.type
_entity.pdbx_description
1 polymer ?
#
loop_
_entity_poly.entity_id
_entity_poly.type
_entity_poly.pdbx_seq_one_letter_code
_entity_poly.pdbx_strand_id
1 'polypeptide(L)'
;MSNARRAERAAKNELQLSDDAFFNLSGQVRDAYVKLDDMLSHTLRMSADMIDTARTIGLAPEQGQKLFQRFHGCLDTMMQSREQLLGAHLEATRIRMRTNQAERADGCYGPWNALDDGQGDALRLVA
;
A
#
# COMPACT_ATOMS: atom_id res chain seq x y z
N MET A 1 -18.13 -3.76 -32.54
CA MET A 1 -17.76 -2.33 -32.44
C MET A 1 -16.31 -2.14 -32.88
N SER A 2 -16.00 -1.15 -33.73
CA SER A 2 -14.63 -0.87 -34.19
C SER A 2 -13.76 -0.22 -33.10
N ASN A 3 -12.45 -0.39 -33.17
CA ASN A 3 -11.49 0.17 -32.20
C ASN A 3 -11.56 1.71 -32.11
N ALA A 4 -11.84 2.40 -33.22
CA ALA A 4 -12.00 3.86 -33.26
C ALA A 4 -13.17 4.37 -32.40
N ARG A 5 -14.34 3.69 -32.43
CA ARG A 5 -15.50 4.07 -31.60
C ARG A 5 -15.30 3.80 -30.11
N ARG A 6 -14.39 2.88 -29.75
CA ARG A 6 -13.99 2.64 -28.35
C ARG A 6 -13.04 3.72 -27.87
N ALA A 7 -12.06 4.11 -28.68
CA ALA A 7 -11.15 5.22 -28.36
C ALA A 7 -11.90 6.56 -28.18
N GLU A 8 -12.93 6.83 -28.99
CA GLU A 8 -13.80 8.00 -28.83
C GLU A 8 -14.68 7.96 -27.57
N ARG A 9 -15.07 6.77 -27.09
CA ARG A 9 -15.81 6.62 -25.81
C ARG A 9 -14.87 6.80 -24.62
N ALA A 10 -13.68 6.24 -24.72
CA ALA A 10 -12.65 6.37 -23.72
C ALA A 10 -12.31 7.84 -23.50
N ALA A 11 -12.07 8.59 -24.57
CA ALA A 11 -11.84 10.02 -24.52
C ALA A 11 -12.98 10.86 -23.90
N LYS A 12 -14.18 10.27 -23.74
CA LYS A 12 -15.36 10.90 -23.10
C LYS A 12 -15.62 10.41 -21.67
N ASN A 13 -14.85 9.45 -21.19
CA ASN A 13 -15.03 8.88 -19.86
C ASN A 13 -14.24 9.72 -18.85
N GLU A 14 -14.94 10.45 -17.98
CA GLU A 14 -14.35 11.40 -17.02
C GLU A 14 -13.36 10.74 -16.03
N LEU A 15 -13.43 9.40 -15.90
CA LEU A 15 -12.57 8.59 -15.03
C LEU A 15 -11.49 7.81 -15.78
N GLN A 16 -11.29 8.08 -17.08
CA GLN A 16 -10.22 7.44 -17.83
C GLN A 16 -8.86 7.97 -17.37
N LEU A 17 -8.09 7.13 -16.68
CA LEU A 17 -6.67 7.37 -16.42
C LEU A 17 -5.83 6.76 -17.54
N SER A 18 -4.82 7.51 -18.02
CA SER A 18 -3.79 6.93 -18.89
C SER A 18 -3.01 5.86 -18.14
N ASP A 19 -2.44 4.90 -18.88
CA ASP A 19 -1.65 3.83 -18.27
C ASP A 19 -0.44 4.40 -17.51
N ASP A 20 0.24 5.41 -18.07
CA ASP A 20 1.37 6.10 -17.43
C ASP A 20 0.97 6.80 -16.12
N ALA A 21 -0.16 7.52 -16.11
CA ALA A 21 -0.65 8.18 -14.91
C ALA A 21 -1.00 7.16 -13.82
N PHE A 22 -1.54 6.00 -14.20
CA PHE A 22 -1.87 4.94 -13.26
C PHE A 22 -0.63 4.27 -12.71
N PHE A 23 0.37 3.96 -13.55
CA PHE A 23 1.62 3.35 -13.09
C PHE A 23 2.37 4.28 -12.15
N ASN A 24 2.43 5.57 -12.47
CA ASN A 24 3.03 6.56 -11.59
C ASN A 24 2.30 6.66 -10.24
N LEU A 25 0.97 6.74 -10.25
CA LEU A 25 0.20 6.78 -9.01
C LEU A 25 0.37 5.49 -8.19
N SER A 26 0.31 4.33 -8.84
CA SER A 26 0.50 3.03 -8.20
C SER A 26 1.90 2.88 -7.60
N GLY A 27 2.92 3.37 -8.30
CA GLY A 27 4.29 3.45 -7.79
C GLY A 27 4.41 4.36 -6.57
N GLN A 28 3.75 5.52 -6.56
CA GLN A 28 3.75 6.41 -5.40
C GLN A 28 3.07 5.78 -4.17
N VAL A 29 1.93 5.10 -4.38
CA VAL A 29 1.28 4.38 -3.29
C VAL A 29 2.19 3.26 -2.80
N ARG A 30 2.92 2.57 -3.71
CA ARG A 30 3.96 1.60 -3.37
C ARG A 30 5.05 2.10 -2.48
N ASP A 31 5.64 3.21 -2.86
CA ASP A 31 6.68 3.82 -2.05
C ASP A 31 6.14 4.23 -0.68
N ALA A 32 4.86 4.61 -0.58
CA ALA A 32 4.23 4.93 0.70
C ALA A 32 4.07 3.71 1.60
N TYR A 33 3.61 2.55 1.10
CA TYR A 33 3.52 1.35 1.95
C TYR A 33 4.89 0.79 2.35
N VAL A 34 5.89 0.86 1.47
CA VAL A 34 7.27 0.47 1.82
C VAL A 34 7.81 1.35 2.96
N LYS A 35 7.61 2.67 2.89
CA LYS A 35 8.04 3.59 3.96
C LYS A 35 7.30 3.33 5.27
N LEU A 36 6.01 3.00 5.22
CA LEU A 36 5.24 2.62 6.42
C LEU A 36 5.78 1.32 7.03
N ASP A 37 6.14 0.32 6.21
CA ASP A 37 6.72 -0.95 6.66
C ASP A 37 8.10 -0.77 7.30
N ASP A 38 8.93 0.12 6.72
CA ASP A 38 10.23 0.49 7.30
C ASP A 38 10.05 1.20 8.65
N MET A 39 9.13 2.16 8.73
CA MET A 39 8.83 2.85 9.99
C MET A 39 8.26 1.89 11.05
N LEU A 40 7.40 0.95 10.66
CA LEU A 40 6.83 -0.05 11.57
C LEU A 40 7.94 -0.94 12.13
N SER A 41 8.83 -1.42 11.27
CA SER A 41 9.99 -2.24 11.64
C SER A 41 10.91 -1.50 12.59
N HIS A 42 11.20 -0.23 12.32
CA HIS A 42 12.01 0.63 13.20
C HIS A 42 11.34 0.83 14.56
N THR A 43 10.03 1.09 14.58
CA THR A 43 9.27 1.33 15.82
C THR A 43 9.19 0.06 16.68
N LEU A 44 9.05 -1.11 16.07
CA LEU A 44 9.09 -2.39 16.78
C LEU A 44 10.45 -2.65 17.44
N ARG A 45 11.56 -2.38 16.74
CA ARG A 45 12.90 -2.48 17.34
C ARG A 45 13.08 -1.50 18.48
N MET A 46 12.71 -0.24 18.28
CA MET A 46 12.78 0.79 19.32
C MET A 46 11.96 0.41 20.57
N SER A 47 10.79 -0.22 20.38
CA SER A 47 9.98 -0.74 21.50
C SER A 47 10.74 -1.82 22.29
N ALA A 48 11.43 -2.74 21.62
CA ALA A 48 12.25 -3.75 22.26
C ALA A 48 13.44 -3.12 23.03
N ASP A 49 14.17 -2.20 22.41
CA ASP A 49 15.29 -1.49 23.05
C ASP A 49 14.84 -0.71 24.28
N MET A 50 13.61 -0.17 24.26
CA MET A 50 13.01 0.52 25.39
C MET A 50 12.69 -0.43 26.55
N ILE A 51 12.25 -1.67 26.28
CA ILE A 51 12.06 -2.70 27.33
C ILE A 51 13.38 -2.98 28.04
N ASP A 52 14.44 -3.19 27.27
CA ASP A 52 15.76 -3.50 27.81
C ASP A 52 16.35 -2.31 28.59
N THR A 53 16.17 -1.09 28.06
CA THR A 53 16.61 0.14 28.72
C THR A 53 15.82 0.38 30.00
N ALA A 54 14.49 0.24 29.98
CA ALA A 54 13.62 0.44 31.15
C ALA A 54 13.99 -0.51 32.29
N ARG A 55 14.34 -1.76 31.96
CA ARG A 55 14.84 -2.75 32.93
C ARG A 55 16.19 -2.34 33.52
N THR A 56 17.07 -1.77 32.71
CA THR A 56 18.41 -1.35 33.12
C THR A 56 18.40 -0.12 34.03
N ILE A 57 17.51 0.85 33.77
CA ILE A 57 17.42 2.09 34.55
C ILE A 57 16.53 1.97 35.80
N GLY A 58 15.93 0.80 36.03
CA GLY A 58 15.03 0.57 37.18
C GLY A 58 13.73 1.38 37.09
N LEU A 59 13.18 1.54 35.88
CA LEU A 59 11.93 2.28 35.67
C LEU A 59 10.79 1.63 36.48
N ALA A 60 10.01 2.46 37.19
CA ALA A 60 8.87 1.99 37.94
C ALA A 60 7.88 1.23 37.02
N PRO A 61 7.39 0.03 37.40
CA PRO A 61 6.58 -0.82 36.52
C PRO A 61 5.35 -0.11 35.93
N GLU A 62 4.66 0.71 36.72
CA GLU A 62 3.47 1.46 36.28
C GLU A 62 3.79 2.52 35.21
N GLN A 63 4.96 3.18 35.33
CA GLN A 63 5.40 4.16 34.34
C GLN A 63 5.81 3.47 33.04
N GLY A 64 6.50 2.33 33.15
CA GLY A 64 6.82 1.47 32.01
C GLY A 64 5.56 1.01 31.29
N GLN A 65 4.58 0.44 32.00
CA GLN A 65 3.33 -0.03 31.41
C GLN A 65 2.58 1.06 30.63
N LYS A 66 2.46 2.28 31.19
CA LYS A 66 1.84 3.41 30.50
C LYS A 66 2.58 3.81 29.23
N LEU A 67 3.91 3.76 29.27
CA LEU A 67 4.75 4.07 28.12
C LEU A 67 4.59 3.01 27.03
N PHE A 68 4.71 1.72 27.38
CA PHE A 68 4.49 0.60 26.46
C PHE A 68 3.09 0.63 25.84
N GLN A 69 2.05 0.93 26.61
CA GLN A 69 0.69 1.02 26.10
C GLN A 69 0.55 2.12 25.03
N ARG A 70 1.20 3.27 25.22
CA ARG A 70 1.21 4.34 24.21
C ARG A 70 1.97 3.94 22.94
N PHE A 71 3.10 3.24 23.09
CA PHE A 71 3.85 2.73 21.95
C PHE A 71 3.07 1.68 21.16
N HIS A 72 2.43 0.74 21.84
CA HIS A 72 1.56 -0.23 21.18
C HIS A 72 0.38 0.43 20.45
N GLY A 73 -0.27 1.44 21.04
CA GLY A 73 -1.32 2.18 20.34
C GLY A 73 -0.83 2.90 19.08
N CYS A 74 0.42 3.38 19.08
CA CYS A 74 1.04 3.95 17.87
C CYS A 74 1.27 2.88 16.80
N LEU A 75 1.81 1.72 17.17
CA LEU A 75 2.01 0.58 16.26
C LEU A 75 0.69 0.11 15.64
N ASP A 76 -0.37 -0.02 16.44
CA ASP A 76 -1.70 -0.41 15.97
C ASP A 76 -2.24 0.59 14.93
N THR A 77 -2.06 1.89 15.20
CA THR A 77 -2.48 2.95 14.27
C THR A 77 -1.70 2.89 12.95
N MET A 78 -0.40 2.58 13.01
CA MET A 78 0.42 2.41 11.80
C MET A 78 -0.03 1.19 10.98
N MET A 79 -0.34 0.08 11.63
CA MET A 79 -0.88 -1.11 10.97
C MET A 79 -2.23 -0.83 10.30
N GLN A 80 -3.15 -0.16 11.00
CA GLN A 80 -4.44 0.24 10.42
C GLN A 80 -4.27 1.20 9.24
N SER A 81 -3.34 2.16 9.34
CA SER A 81 -3.06 3.10 8.26
C SER A 81 -2.54 2.37 7.01
N ARG A 82 -1.68 1.38 7.20
CA ARG A 82 -1.18 0.52 6.12
C ARG A 82 -2.31 -0.27 5.44
N GLU A 83 -3.18 -0.90 6.22
CA GLU A 83 -4.33 -1.65 5.69
C GLU A 83 -5.28 -0.75 4.89
N GLN A 84 -5.58 0.45 5.42
CA GLN A 84 -6.41 1.43 4.72
C GLN A 84 -5.78 1.90 3.41
N LEU A 85 -4.47 2.17 3.40
CA LEU A 85 -3.75 2.57 2.19
C LEU A 85 -3.81 1.48 1.12
N LEU A 86 -3.58 0.22 1.52
CA LEU A 86 -3.64 -0.93 0.64
C LEU A 86 -5.07 -1.18 0.11
N GLY A 87 -6.07 -1.03 0.97
CA GLY A 87 -7.48 -1.09 0.58
C GLY A 87 -7.85 -0.04 -0.46
N ALA A 88 -7.46 1.21 -0.23
CA ALA A 88 -7.67 2.31 -1.18
C ALA A 88 -6.96 2.06 -2.52
N HIS A 89 -5.75 1.51 -2.49
CA HIS A 89 -5.00 1.15 -3.70
C HIS A 89 -5.70 0.06 -4.52
N LEU A 90 -6.17 -1.00 -3.86
CA LEU A 90 -6.91 -2.08 -4.50
C LEU A 90 -8.24 -1.61 -5.08
N GLU A 91 -8.94 -0.72 -4.36
CA GLU A 91 -10.19 -0.14 -4.84
C GLU A 91 -9.95 0.75 -6.07
N ALA A 92 -8.96 1.64 -6.03
CA ALA A 92 -8.57 2.47 -7.18
C ALA A 92 -8.20 1.61 -8.39
N THR A 93 -7.45 0.53 -8.17
CA THR A 93 -7.11 -0.42 -9.23
C THR A 93 -8.35 -1.10 -9.78
N ARG A 94 -9.27 -1.55 -8.92
CA ARG A 94 -10.53 -2.16 -9.35
C ARG A 94 -11.41 -1.20 -10.15
N ILE A 95 -11.51 0.07 -9.74
CA ILE A 95 -12.23 1.11 -10.47
C ILE A 95 -11.62 1.27 -11.86
N ARG A 96 -10.30 1.48 -11.97
CA ARG A 96 -9.61 1.54 -13.27
C ARG A 96 -9.88 0.30 -14.10
N MET A 97 -9.74 -0.89 -13.52
CA MET A 97 -9.94 -2.15 -14.23
C MET A 97 -11.35 -2.22 -14.81
N ARG A 98 -12.39 -1.83 -14.06
CA ARG A 98 -13.77 -1.79 -14.56
C ARG A 98 -13.97 -0.71 -15.62
N THR A 99 -13.44 0.50 -15.40
CA THR A 99 -13.53 1.63 -16.33
C THR A 99 -12.83 1.32 -17.66
N ASN A 100 -11.66 0.70 -17.62
CA ASN A 100 -10.87 0.36 -18.81
C ASN A 100 -11.27 -0.98 -19.44
N GLN A 101 -11.74 -1.98 -18.67
CA GLN A 101 -12.30 -3.23 -19.22
C GLN A 101 -13.61 -3.02 -19.98
N ALA A 102 -14.41 -2.02 -19.61
CA ALA A 102 -15.57 -1.65 -20.40
C ALA A 102 -15.18 -1.23 -21.84
N GLU A 103 -13.90 -0.95 -22.09
CA GLU A 103 -13.42 -0.31 -23.31
C GLU A 103 -12.27 -1.05 -24.04
N ARG A 104 -11.53 -1.95 -23.38
CA ARG A 104 -10.46 -2.79 -23.99
C ARG A 104 -10.93 -4.20 -24.34
N ALA A 105 -10.48 -4.72 -25.49
CA ALA A 105 -10.83 -6.07 -25.99
C ALA A 105 -10.09 -7.21 -25.27
N ASP A 106 -9.01 -6.90 -24.56
CA ASP A 106 -7.97 -7.87 -24.17
C ASP A 106 -8.11 -8.37 -22.73
N GLY A 107 -9.23 -8.06 -22.06
CA GLY A 107 -9.54 -8.55 -20.72
C GLY A 107 -8.85 -7.78 -19.58
N CYS A 108 -9.04 -8.27 -18.35
CA CYS A 108 -8.56 -7.66 -17.10
C CYS A 108 -7.03 -7.80 -17.00
N TYR A 109 -6.26 -6.71 -16.92
CA TYR A 109 -4.97 -6.71 -16.25
C TYR A 109 -5.12 -7.19 -14.81
N GLY A 110 -4.42 -8.27 -14.44
CA GLY A 110 -4.17 -8.53 -13.03
C GLY A 110 -3.38 -7.34 -12.45
N PRO A 111 -3.64 -6.90 -11.20
CA PRO A 111 -2.89 -5.82 -10.55
C PRO A 111 -1.36 -6.03 -10.58
N TRP A 112 -0.92 -7.26 -10.84
CA TRP A 112 0.45 -7.74 -10.82
C TRP A 112 1.03 -8.05 -12.20
N ASN A 113 0.22 -8.11 -13.26
CA ASN A 113 0.69 -8.52 -14.59
C ASN A 113 1.49 -7.42 -15.31
N ALA A 114 1.52 -6.20 -14.74
CA ALA A 114 2.26 -5.07 -15.29
C ALA A 114 3.63 -4.87 -14.64
N LEU A 115 3.99 -5.73 -13.68
CA LEU A 115 5.25 -5.65 -12.94
C LEU A 115 6.32 -6.63 -13.46
N ASP A 116 6.06 -7.32 -14.57
CA ASP A 116 7.03 -8.23 -15.18
C ASP A 116 7.76 -7.60 -16.36
N ASP A 117 8.90 -7.01 -16.02
CA ASP A 117 10.19 -7.25 -16.70
C ASP A 117 11.37 -7.07 -15.72
N GLY A 118 11.16 -7.33 -14.42
CA GLY A 118 12.25 -7.30 -13.43
C GLY A 118 11.89 -6.99 -11.97
N GLN A 119 10.62 -6.80 -11.61
CA GLN A 119 10.22 -6.47 -10.23
C GLN A 119 9.30 -7.51 -9.56
N GLY A 120 8.89 -8.57 -10.27
CA GLY A 120 8.01 -9.62 -9.76
C GLY A 120 8.59 -10.43 -8.59
N ASP A 121 9.92 -10.55 -8.49
CA ASP A 121 10.57 -11.41 -7.48
C ASP A 121 10.54 -10.87 -6.05
N ALA A 122 10.34 -9.56 -5.86
CA ALA A 122 10.36 -8.96 -4.51
C ALA A 122 9.08 -9.24 -3.69
N LEU A 123 7.99 -9.70 -4.33
CA LEU A 123 6.66 -9.81 -3.70
C LEU A 123 6.16 -11.25 -3.54
N ARG A 124 6.93 -12.26 -3.95
CA ARG A 124 6.60 -13.67 -3.73
C ARG A 124 6.78 -14.12 -2.27
N LEU A 125 7.27 -13.23 -1.40
CA LEU A 125 7.57 -13.48 0.01
C LEU A 125 6.46 -13.08 1.00
N VAL A 126 5.32 -12.57 0.53
CA VAL A 126 4.22 -12.09 1.40
C VAL A 126 2.85 -12.69 1.03
N ALA A 127 2.83 -13.91 0.48
CA ALA A 127 1.59 -14.67 0.22
C ALA A 127 1.55 -15.95 1.04
#